data_AF-A0A7W7RBY9-F1
#
_entry.id   AF-A0A7W7RBY9-F1
#
_cell.length_a   1.000
_cell.length_b   1.000
_cell.length_c   1.000
_cell.angle_alpha   90.00
_cell.angle_beta   90.00
_cell.angle_gamma   90.00
#
_symmetry.space_group_name_H-M   'P 1'
#
loop_
_entity.id
_entity.type
_entity.pdbx_description
1 polymer ?
#
loop_
_entity_poly.entity_id
_entity_poly.type
_entity_poly.pdbx_seq_one_letter_code
_entity_poly.pdbx_strand_id
1 'polypeptide(L)'
;MSTAPEPQDRTAVLLLPASEDVLGPLLRLEEPLLWWLRPDGDPDDFWELPEGLDGEAVYQAYNRVLDALPGEVIRLVNTGLYELPLAVQPIAPDGRWEHAPLYVVEVASADVTVLARLGAELRRALSSEPGTAGLREFLDQVAEWRSSEDPSGGPVTTATVVREALQGVAVLLQEQGLPEELDGQIAAADPGRRAVLERDRQARADTVLLTDLVRAHGPGERVVLSPAEDAAYRRITNRLIRSTSVSAHAAAETRFTF
;
A
#
# COMPACT_ATOMS: atom_id res chain seq x y z
N MET A 1 1.74 -6.59 -41.55
CA MET A 1 2.32 -6.71 -40.20
C MET A 1 1.61 -5.69 -39.34
N SER A 2 0.71 -6.15 -38.47
CA SER A 2 -0.02 -5.29 -37.54
C SER A 2 0.86 -5.15 -36.30
N THR A 3 1.42 -3.97 -36.08
CA THR A 3 2.06 -3.62 -34.80
C THR A 3 0.97 -3.70 -33.73
N ALA A 4 1.15 -4.61 -32.77
CA ALA A 4 0.33 -4.62 -31.57
C ALA A 4 0.45 -3.22 -30.91
N PRO A 5 -0.66 -2.62 -30.45
CA PRO A 5 -0.57 -1.36 -29.72
C PRO A 5 0.35 -1.56 -28.52
N GLU A 6 1.32 -0.66 -28.38
CA GLU A 6 2.14 -0.53 -27.17
C GLU A 6 1.19 -0.51 -25.96
N PRO A 7 1.44 -1.32 -24.92
CA PRO A 7 0.62 -1.26 -23.72
C PRO A 7 0.71 0.16 -23.20
N GLN A 8 -0.40 0.90 -23.30
CA GLN A 8 -0.50 2.23 -22.69
C GLN A 8 -0.12 2.07 -21.22
N ASP A 9 0.89 2.83 -20.76
CA ASP A 9 1.25 2.91 -19.36
C ASP A 9 0.00 3.34 -18.58
N ARG A 10 -0.68 2.35 -17.99
CA ARG A 10 -1.90 2.60 -17.24
C ARG A 10 -1.51 3.27 -15.93
N THR A 11 -2.11 4.40 -15.62
CA THR A 11 -1.94 5.05 -14.32
C THR A 11 -2.86 4.38 -13.28
N ALA A 12 -2.29 3.97 -12.15
CA ALA A 12 -3.04 3.61 -10.96
C ALA A 12 -3.21 4.85 -10.08
N VAL A 13 -4.42 5.05 -9.58
CA VAL A 13 -4.73 6.14 -8.64
C VAL A 13 -4.84 5.57 -7.25
N LEU A 14 -4.01 6.07 -6.35
CA LEU A 14 -4.02 5.73 -4.93
C LEU A 14 -4.66 6.88 -4.16
N LEU A 15 -5.62 6.54 -3.30
CA LEU A 15 -6.19 7.48 -2.35
C LEU A 15 -5.61 7.19 -0.96
N LEU A 16 -4.82 8.12 -0.44
CA LEU A 16 -4.06 7.93 0.79
C LEU A 16 -4.53 8.93 1.85
N PRO A 17 -5.21 8.46 2.91
CA PRO A 17 -5.38 9.23 4.13
C PRO A 17 -4.04 9.57 4.76
N ALA A 18 -3.86 10.82 5.18
CA ALA A 18 -2.72 11.35 5.90
C ALA A 18 -2.69 10.85 7.35
N SER A 19 -2.58 9.53 7.51
CA SER A 19 -2.60 8.83 8.79
C SER A 19 -1.34 8.00 8.93
N GLU A 20 -0.71 8.03 10.10
CA GLU A 20 0.47 7.19 10.39
C GLU A 20 0.16 5.70 10.19
N ASP A 21 -1.04 5.25 10.55
CA ASP A 21 -1.47 3.86 10.38
C ASP A 21 -1.55 3.41 8.91
N VAL A 22 -1.63 4.36 7.97
CA VAL A 22 -1.68 4.10 6.53
C VAL A 22 -0.33 4.39 5.88
N LEU A 23 0.22 5.58 6.09
CA LEU A 23 1.45 6.03 5.44
C LEU A 23 2.69 5.41 6.07
N GLY A 24 2.67 5.15 7.39
CA GLY A 24 3.77 4.54 8.10
C GLY A 24 4.20 3.21 7.47
N PRO A 25 3.30 2.24 7.29
CA PRO A 25 3.64 0.98 6.63
C PRO A 25 4.14 1.12 5.19
N LEU A 26 3.60 2.06 4.41
CA LEU A 26 4.09 2.32 3.05
C LEU A 26 5.53 2.82 3.06
N LEU A 27 5.82 3.81 3.91
CA LEU A 27 7.14 4.45 4.00
C LEU A 27 8.15 3.60 4.78
N ARG A 28 7.68 2.66 5.61
CA ARG A 28 8.46 1.62 6.28
C ARG A 28 8.61 0.36 5.43
N LEU A 29 8.22 0.35 4.15
CA LEU A 29 8.74 -0.66 3.23
C LEU A 29 10.25 -0.41 3.14
N GLU A 30 10.97 -1.12 4.00
CA GLU A 30 12.26 -0.66 4.49
C GLU A 30 13.29 -0.53 3.37
N GLU A 31 13.91 0.64 3.32
CA GLU A 31 15.03 0.92 2.42
C GLU A 31 16.14 -0.14 2.56
N PRO A 32 16.54 -0.61 3.77
CA PRO A 32 17.47 -1.74 3.89
C PRO A 32 17.01 -3.03 3.20
N LEU A 33 15.74 -3.41 3.35
CA LEU A 33 15.18 -4.60 2.69
C LEU A 33 15.22 -4.44 1.17
N LEU A 34 14.86 -3.27 0.66
CA LEU A 34 14.86 -3.01 -0.78
C LEU A 34 16.27 -2.85 -1.33
N TRP A 35 17.20 -2.30 -0.56
CA TRP A 35 18.60 -2.13 -0.95
C TRP A 35 19.31 -3.47 -1.05
N TRP A 36 19.07 -4.40 -0.12
CA TRP A 36 19.65 -5.73 -0.16
C TRP A 36 19.01 -6.68 -1.18
N LEU A 37 17.81 -6.37 -1.69
CA LEU A 37 17.27 -7.07 -2.86
C LEU A 37 18.06 -6.74 -4.14
N ARG A 38 18.85 -5.66 -4.18
CA ARG A 38 19.57 -5.22 -5.38
C ARG A 38 20.88 -5.98 -5.57
N PRO A 39 21.21 -6.39 -6.80
CA PRO A 39 22.45 -7.09 -7.12
C PRO A 39 23.67 -6.17 -7.27
N ASP A 40 23.74 -5.01 -6.58
CA ASP A 40 24.75 -3.98 -6.82
C ASP A 40 26.03 -4.12 -5.94
N GLY A 41 26.17 -5.25 -5.24
CA GLY A 41 27.26 -5.60 -4.32
C GLY A 41 28.31 -6.60 -4.85
N ASP A 42 29.03 -7.22 -3.93
CA ASP A 42 29.97 -8.31 -4.21
C ASP A 42 29.19 -9.55 -4.71
N PRO A 43 29.57 -10.19 -5.83
CA PRO A 43 28.98 -11.45 -6.31
C PRO A 43 28.84 -12.55 -5.24
N ASP A 44 29.68 -12.52 -4.21
CA ASP A 44 29.65 -13.49 -3.10
C ASP A 44 28.63 -13.14 -1.99
N ASP A 45 28.02 -11.94 -2.01
CA ASP A 45 27.05 -11.46 -1.01
C ASP A 45 25.60 -11.44 -1.52
N PHE A 46 25.32 -12.07 -2.68
CA PHE A 46 23.97 -12.07 -3.24
C PHE A 46 23.14 -13.28 -2.83
N TRP A 47 21.89 -13.02 -2.45
CA TRP A 47 20.88 -14.05 -2.28
C TRP A 47 20.26 -14.43 -3.62
N GLU A 48 20.08 -15.73 -3.85
CA GLU A 48 19.29 -16.21 -4.99
C GLU A 48 17.81 -15.80 -4.82
N LEU A 49 17.37 -14.85 -5.64
CA LEU A 49 15.97 -14.44 -5.71
C LEU A 49 15.14 -15.46 -6.51
N PRO A 50 13.83 -15.62 -6.21
CA PRO A 50 12.94 -16.48 -6.98
C PRO A 50 12.92 -16.09 -8.46
N GLU A 51 12.71 -17.08 -9.33
CA GLU A 51 12.70 -16.86 -10.78
C GLU A 51 11.73 -15.74 -11.19
N GLY A 52 12.29 -14.72 -11.85
CA GLY A 52 11.59 -13.55 -12.34
C GLY A 52 11.26 -12.48 -11.28
N LEU A 53 11.70 -12.62 -10.03
CA LEU A 53 11.80 -11.48 -9.12
C LEU A 53 13.10 -10.74 -9.43
N ASP A 54 12.97 -9.53 -9.95
CA ASP A 54 14.09 -8.61 -10.22
C ASP A 54 14.13 -7.57 -9.10
N GLY A 55 15.15 -7.66 -8.23
CA GLY A 55 15.30 -6.76 -7.09
C GLY A 55 15.57 -5.31 -7.47
N GLU A 56 16.24 -5.06 -8.59
CA GLU A 56 16.42 -3.69 -9.11
C GLU A 56 15.08 -3.13 -9.59
N ALA A 57 14.28 -3.93 -10.32
CA ALA A 57 12.96 -3.51 -10.75
C ALA A 57 12.04 -3.18 -9.56
N VAL A 58 12.11 -3.98 -8.47
CA VAL A 58 11.39 -3.75 -7.21
C VAL A 58 11.82 -2.44 -6.55
N TYR A 59 13.12 -2.21 -6.40
CA TYR A 59 13.66 -0.99 -5.80
C TYR A 59 13.23 0.25 -6.58
N GLN A 60 13.37 0.21 -7.91
CA GLN A 60 13.00 1.32 -8.77
C GLN A 60 11.49 1.58 -8.78
N ALA A 61 10.66 0.53 -8.75
CA ALA A 61 9.21 0.65 -8.64
C ALA A 61 8.82 1.33 -7.32
N TYR A 62 9.44 0.94 -6.20
CA TYR A 62 9.19 1.59 -4.92
C TYR A 62 9.60 3.07 -4.92
N ASN A 63 10.79 3.39 -5.42
CA ASN A 63 11.24 4.79 -5.49
C ASN A 63 10.32 5.66 -6.35
N ARG A 64 9.84 5.16 -7.50
CA ARG A 64 8.86 5.90 -8.31
C ARG A 64 7.54 6.11 -7.59
N VAL A 65 7.10 5.15 -6.78
CA VAL A 65 5.93 5.31 -5.92
C VAL A 65 6.17 6.37 -4.84
N LEU A 66 7.36 6.40 -4.22
CA LEU A 66 7.72 7.43 -3.25
C LEU A 66 7.83 8.82 -3.89
N ASP A 67 8.45 8.93 -5.06
CA ASP A 67 8.61 10.18 -5.82
C ASP A 67 7.27 10.76 -6.26
N ALA A 68 6.24 9.91 -6.42
CA ALA A 68 4.88 10.35 -6.70
C ALA A 68 4.15 10.93 -5.48
N LEU A 69 4.63 10.63 -4.26
CA LEU A 69 4.06 11.22 -3.04
C LEU A 69 4.44 12.71 -2.95
N PRO A 70 3.55 13.58 -2.48
CA PRO A 70 3.93 14.96 -2.16
C PRO A 70 5.10 14.96 -1.16
N GLY A 71 6.11 15.80 -1.37
CA GLY A 71 7.32 15.81 -0.53
C GLY A 71 7.03 16.07 0.96
N GLU A 72 5.93 16.75 1.26
CA GLU A 72 5.42 16.98 2.61
C GLU A 72 4.93 15.69 3.29
N VAL A 73 4.42 14.71 2.55
CA VAL A 73 4.03 13.38 3.07
C VAL A 73 5.26 12.61 3.55
N ILE A 74 6.33 12.64 2.77
CA ILE A 74 7.62 12.04 3.13
C ILE A 74 8.18 12.73 4.38
N ARG A 75 8.12 14.07 4.43
CA ARG A 75 8.54 14.84 5.61
C ARG A 75 7.69 14.56 6.85
N LEU A 76 6.38 14.37 6.72
CA LEU A 76 5.48 14.11 7.85
C LEU A 76 5.92 12.85 8.60
N VAL A 77 6.14 11.75 7.91
CA VAL A 77 6.56 10.49 8.58
C VAL A 77 7.98 10.57 9.10
N ASN A 78 8.89 11.25 8.40
CA ASN A 78 10.27 11.40 8.88
C ASN A 78 10.43 12.35 10.08
N THR A 79 9.47 13.25 10.31
CA THR A 79 9.57 14.28 11.37
C THR A 79 8.53 14.15 12.47
N GLY A 80 7.49 13.32 12.28
CA GLY A 80 6.36 13.19 13.22
C GLY A 80 5.52 14.46 13.36
N LEU A 81 5.63 15.40 12.40
CA LEU A 81 4.87 16.66 12.40
C LEU A 81 3.58 16.51 11.60
N TYR A 82 2.45 16.86 12.22
CA TYR A 82 1.09 16.59 11.69
C TYR A 82 0.42 17.75 10.95
N GLU A 83 1.11 18.88 10.76
CA GLU A 83 0.53 20.03 10.04
C GLU A 83 0.85 19.93 8.54
N LEU A 84 -0.11 19.46 7.76
CA LEU A 84 -0.01 19.32 6.30
C LEU A 84 -0.91 20.35 5.61
N PRO A 85 -0.37 21.48 5.14
CA PRO A 85 -1.18 22.54 4.52
C PRO A 85 -1.66 22.24 3.08
N LEU A 86 -1.50 21.01 2.56
CA LEU A 86 -1.68 20.71 1.13
C LEU A 86 -2.65 19.57 0.77
N ALA A 87 -3.24 18.90 1.74
CA ALA A 87 -4.29 17.91 1.45
C ALA A 87 -5.68 18.52 1.60
N VAL A 88 -6.66 17.96 0.88
CA VAL A 88 -8.07 18.29 1.14
C VAL A 88 -8.39 17.75 2.53
N GLN A 89 -8.96 18.61 3.38
CA GLN A 89 -9.36 18.30 4.75
C GLN A 89 -10.85 17.94 4.75
N PRO A 90 -11.22 16.64 4.80
CA PRO A 90 -12.61 16.24 4.79
C PRO A 90 -13.22 16.49 6.17
N ILE A 91 -14.45 16.98 6.19
CA ILE A 91 -15.25 17.21 7.38
C ILE A 91 -16.49 16.34 7.29
N ALA A 92 -16.85 15.66 8.36
CA ALA A 92 -18.05 14.84 8.42
C ALA A 92 -19.31 15.65 8.07
N PRO A 93 -20.40 15.00 7.62
CA PRO A 93 -21.60 15.70 7.15
C PRO A 93 -22.27 16.61 8.20
N ASP A 94 -22.00 16.37 9.49
CA ASP A 94 -22.49 17.19 10.60
C ASP A 94 -21.65 18.45 10.86
N GLY A 95 -20.53 18.61 10.15
CA GLY A 95 -19.59 19.72 10.30
C GLY A 95 -18.74 19.67 11.57
N ARG A 96 -18.84 18.60 12.38
CA ARG A 96 -18.26 18.56 13.74
C ARG A 96 -16.95 17.81 13.83
N TRP A 97 -16.71 16.89 12.91
CA TRP A 97 -15.55 16.00 12.97
C TRP A 97 -14.70 16.17 11.72
N GLU A 98 -13.40 16.31 11.93
CA GLU A 98 -12.41 16.32 10.85
C GLU A 98 -11.89 14.90 10.63
N HIS A 99 -11.84 14.50 9.38
CA HIS A 99 -11.20 13.26 8.95
C HIS A 99 -9.70 13.45 8.75
N ALA A 100 -8.95 12.37 8.50
CA ALA A 100 -7.56 12.55 8.06
C ALA A 100 -7.57 13.21 6.67
N PRO A 101 -6.65 14.15 6.39
CA PRO A 101 -6.51 14.73 5.06
C PRO A 101 -6.32 13.66 3.98
N LEU A 102 -6.84 13.90 2.77
CA LEU A 102 -6.72 12.94 1.66
C LEU A 102 -5.70 13.40 0.61
N TYR A 103 -4.88 12.45 0.16
CA TYR A 103 -3.99 12.58 -0.99
C TYR A 103 -4.45 11.71 -2.14
N VAL A 104 -4.42 12.28 -3.35
CA VAL A 104 -4.50 11.53 -4.60
C VAL A 104 -3.09 11.40 -5.15
N VAL A 105 -2.66 10.17 -5.38
CA VAL A 105 -1.33 9.85 -5.88
C VAL A 105 -1.48 9.03 -7.15
N GLU A 106 -0.80 9.46 -8.21
CA GLU A 106 -0.82 8.80 -9.50
C GLU A 106 0.51 8.10 -9.72
N VAL A 107 0.47 6.78 -9.91
CA VAL A 107 1.65 5.95 -10.13
C VAL A 107 1.46 5.06 -11.35
N ALA A 108 2.54 4.53 -11.93
CA ALA A 108 2.41 3.55 -12.99
C ALA A 108 1.83 2.24 -12.45
N SER A 109 0.83 1.67 -13.13
CA SER A 109 0.25 0.36 -12.75
C SER A 109 1.28 -0.76 -12.82
N ALA A 110 2.30 -0.60 -13.67
CA ALA A 110 3.43 -1.51 -13.76
C ALA A 110 4.20 -1.57 -12.43
N ASP A 111 4.45 -0.42 -11.80
CA ASP A 111 5.15 -0.35 -10.50
C ASP A 111 4.34 -1.02 -9.39
N VAL A 112 3.03 -0.78 -9.35
CA VAL A 112 2.12 -1.47 -8.42
C VAL A 112 2.16 -2.98 -8.65
N THR A 113 2.20 -3.44 -9.90
CA THR A 113 2.27 -4.87 -10.24
C THR A 113 3.57 -5.51 -9.77
N VAL A 114 4.71 -4.82 -9.94
CA VAL A 114 6.02 -5.27 -9.45
C VAL A 114 6.01 -5.43 -7.93
N LEU A 115 5.48 -4.45 -7.20
CA LEU A 115 5.39 -4.49 -5.74
C LEU A 115 4.37 -5.53 -5.24
N ALA A 116 3.28 -5.74 -5.99
CA ALA A 116 2.34 -6.84 -5.74
C ALA A 116 3.04 -8.20 -5.83
N ARG A 117 3.88 -8.37 -6.85
CA ARG A 117 4.65 -9.59 -7.07
C ARG A 117 5.66 -9.83 -5.95
N LEU A 118 6.38 -8.80 -5.50
CA LEU A 118 7.20 -8.89 -4.30
C LEU A 118 6.37 -9.42 -3.13
N GLY A 119 5.20 -8.83 -2.87
CA GLY A 119 4.31 -9.30 -1.81
C GLY A 119 3.83 -10.74 -1.97
N ALA A 120 3.70 -11.25 -3.19
CA ALA A 120 3.42 -12.67 -3.42
C ALA A 120 4.62 -13.55 -3.04
N GLU A 121 5.83 -13.21 -3.51
CA GLU A 121 7.04 -13.96 -3.22
C GLU A 121 7.40 -13.96 -1.73
N LEU A 122 7.21 -12.85 -1.02
CA LEU A 122 7.41 -12.77 0.43
C LEU A 122 6.49 -13.74 1.20
N ARG A 123 5.23 -13.89 0.76
CA ARG A 123 4.29 -14.86 1.36
C ARG A 123 4.74 -16.29 1.11
N ARG A 124 5.17 -16.59 -0.12
CA ARG A 124 5.69 -17.92 -0.50
C ARG A 124 6.92 -18.29 0.32
N ALA A 125 7.86 -17.35 0.49
CA ALA A 125 9.05 -17.52 1.33
C ALA A 125 8.70 -17.73 2.81
N LEU A 126 7.71 -17.01 3.33
CA LEU A 126 7.24 -17.20 4.71
C LEU A 126 6.65 -18.61 4.93
N SER A 127 5.94 -19.13 3.91
CA SER A 127 5.39 -20.50 3.88
C SER A 127 6.40 -21.58 3.48
N SER A 128 7.66 -21.23 3.26
CA SER A 128 8.73 -22.14 2.85
C SER A 128 8.40 -22.94 1.58
N GLU A 129 7.80 -22.28 0.59
CA GLU A 129 7.49 -22.91 -0.69
C GLU A 129 8.77 -23.24 -1.51
N PRO A 130 8.70 -24.20 -2.46
CA PRO A 130 9.83 -24.47 -3.35
C PRO A 130 10.23 -23.24 -4.17
N GLY A 131 11.55 -23.04 -4.32
CA GLY A 131 12.12 -21.94 -5.12
C GLY A 131 12.25 -20.61 -4.36
N THR A 132 11.97 -20.57 -3.06
CA THR A 132 12.08 -19.35 -2.24
C THR A 132 13.10 -19.47 -1.09
N ALA A 133 14.00 -20.45 -1.14
CA ALA A 133 14.96 -20.70 -0.06
C ALA A 133 15.92 -19.53 0.15
N GLY A 134 16.52 -19.00 -0.93
CA GLY A 134 17.40 -17.83 -0.86
C GLY A 134 16.70 -16.58 -0.32
N LEU A 135 15.48 -16.30 -0.80
CA LEU A 135 14.65 -15.20 -0.26
C LEU A 135 14.30 -15.40 1.22
N ARG A 136 14.09 -16.64 1.68
CA ARG A 136 13.83 -16.92 3.08
C ARG A 136 15.06 -16.65 3.95
N GLU A 137 16.22 -17.16 3.54
CA GLU A 137 17.49 -16.92 4.22
C GLU A 137 17.80 -15.42 4.31
N PHE A 138 17.58 -14.69 3.22
CA PHE A 138 17.65 -13.23 3.20
C PHE A 138 16.78 -12.59 4.29
N LEU A 139 15.50 -12.95 4.37
CA LEU A 139 14.56 -12.38 5.35
C LEU A 139 14.93 -12.76 6.79
N ASP A 140 15.52 -13.93 7.01
CA ASP A 140 16.03 -14.35 8.32
C ASP A 140 17.22 -13.45 8.74
N GLN A 141 18.13 -13.12 7.83
CA GLN A 141 19.25 -12.19 8.08
C GLN A 141 18.78 -10.76 8.35
N VAL A 142 17.76 -10.27 7.61
CA VAL A 142 17.11 -8.97 7.90
C VAL A 142 16.55 -8.95 9.32
N ALA A 143 15.87 -10.03 9.73
CA ALA A 143 15.32 -10.13 11.07
C ALA A 143 16.41 -10.14 12.15
N GLU A 144 17.52 -10.86 11.93
CA GLU A 144 18.66 -10.88 12.84
C GLU A 144 19.32 -9.50 12.95
N TRP A 145 19.60 -8.85 11.81
CA TRP A 145 20.19 -7.52 11.78
C TRP A 145 19.33 -6.50 12.53
N ARG A 146 18.02 -6.44 12.26
CA ARG A 146 17.10 -5.54 12.99
C ARG A 146 17.06 -5.81 14.49
N SER A 147 17.09 -7.09 14.88
CA SER A 147 17.16 -7.48 16.30
C SER A 147 18.44 -6.99 16.97
N SER A 148 19.53 -6.87 16.20
CA SER A 148 20.81 -6.38 16.70
C SER A 148 20.88 -4.84 16.80
N GLU A 149 20.16 -4.11 15.93
CA GLU A 149 20.13 -2.65 15.94
C GLU A 149 19.29 -2.06 17.08
N ASP A 150 18.19 -2.71 17.45
CA ASP A 150 17.40 -2.37 18.64
C ASP A 150 17.24 -3.57 19.57
N PRO A 151 18.24 -3.86 20.43
CA PRO A 151 18.16 -4.94 21.40
C PRO A 151 17.03 -4.76 22.43
N SER A 152 16.48 -3.55 22.57
CA SER A 152 15.45 -3.22 23.54
C SER A 152 14.03 -3.49 23.04
N GLY A 153 13.82 -3.50 21.72
CA GLY A 153 12.55 -3.79 21.05
C GLY A 153 12.14 -5.28 21.05
N GLY A 154 13.02 -6.17 21.50
CA GLY A 154 12.83 -7.62 21.46
C GLY A 154 13.19 -8.24 20.10
N PRO A 155 13.13 -9.58 19.98
CA PRO A 155 13.56 -10.27 18.77
C PRO A 155 12.61 -9.97 17.61
N VAL A 156 13.15 -9.43 16.53
CA VAL A 156 12.48 -9.34 15.23
C VAL A 156 12.58 -10.70 14.54
N THR A 157 11.48 -11.15 13.96
CA THR A 157 11.41 -12.44 13.25
C THR A 157 11.16 -12.20 11.76
N THR A 158 11.45 -13.20 10.94
CA THR A 158 11.09 -13.23 9.51
C THR A 158 9.61 -12.90 9.28
N ALA A 159 8.72 -13.44 10.14
CA ALA A 159 7.30 -13.19 10.04
C ALA A 159 6.96 -11.72 10.33
N THR A 160 7.69 -11.07 11.23
CA THR A 160 7.57 -9.63 11.49
C THR A 160 7.98 -8.82 10.26
N VAL A 161 9.15 -9.10 9.68
CA VAL A 161 9.68 -8.42 8.48
C VAL A 161 8.71 -8.57 7.31
N VAL A 162 8.29 -9.80 7.00
CA VAL A 162 7.35 -10.08 5.89
C VAL A 162 6.02 -9.36 6.13
N ARG A 163 5.48 -9.42 7.35
CA ARG A 163 4.21 -8.77 7.67
C ARG A 163 4.27 -7.26 7.43
N GLU A 164 5.32 -6.59 7.89
CA GLU A 164 5.50 -5.14 7.72
C GLU A 164 5.63 -4.77 6.24
N ALA A 165 6.42 -5.51 5.48
CA ALA A 165 6.52 -5.31 4.03
C ALA A 165 5.18 -5.51 3.33
N LEU A 166 4.40 -6.53 3.71
CA LEU A 166 3.08 -6.78 3.16
C LEU A 166 2.06 -5.70 3.50
N GLN A 167 2.20 -5.02 4.64
CA GLN A 167 1.35 -3.89 4.99
C GLN A 167 1.61 -2.70 4.07
N GLY A 168 2.88 -2.39 3.79
CA GLY A 168 3.24 -1.36 2.81
C GLY A 168 2.71 -1.67 1.41
N VAL A 169 2.88 -2.91 0.95
CA VAL A 169 2.32 -3.37 -0.33
C VAL A 169 0.79 -3.29 -0.34
N ALA A 170 0.12 -3.63 0.76
CA ALA A 170 -1.34 -3.60 0.83
C ALA A 170 -1.94 -2.19 0.63
N VAL A 171 -1.23 -1.14 1.07
CA VAL A 171 -1.61 0.25 0.81
C VAL A 171 -1.64 0.57 -0.69
N LEU A 172 -0.75 -0.06 -1.48
CA LEU A 172 -0.63 0.14 -2.93
C LEU A 172 -1.64 -0.68 -3.73
N LEU A 173 -2.12 -1.79 -3.16
CA LEU A 173 -3.06 -2.70 -3.82
C LEU A 173 -4.52 -2.30 -3.66
N GLN A 174 -4.81 -1.09 -3.19
CA GLN A 174 -6.16 -0.65 -2.87
C GLN A 174 -7.17 -0.77 -4.02
N GLU A 175 -6.73 -0.76 -5.28
CA GLU A 175 -7.63 -0.59 -6.43
C GLU A 175 -7.25 -1.36 -7.71
N GLN A 176 -6.50 -2.46 -7.61
CA GLN A 176 -6.23 -3.31 -8.78
C GLN A 176 -7.36 -4.32 -9.06
N GLY A 177 -8.62 -3.87 -8.95
CA GLY A 177 -9.78 -4.67 -9.33
C GLY A 177 -9.62 -5.24 -10.75
N LEU A 178 -10.18 -6.42 -11.00
CA LEU A 178 -10.10 -7.02 -12.33
C LEU A 178 -10.81 -6.12 -13.37
N PRO A 179 -10.44 -6.19 -14.66
CA PRO A 179 -11.21 -5.54 -15.71
C PRO A 179 -12.69 -5.96 -15.64
N GLU A 180 -13.63 -5.02 -15.82
CA GLU A 180 -15.09 -5.26 -15.66
C GLU A 180 -15.60 -6.45 -16.50
N GLU A 181 -14.96 -6.73 -17.65
CA GLU A 181 -15.26 -7.87 -18.51
C GLU A 181 -14.90 -9.22 -17.86
N LEU A 182 -13.82 -9.30 -17.09
CA LEU A 182 -13.43 -10.50 -16.34
C LEU A 182 -14.34 -10.70 -15.12
N ASP A 183 -14.76 -9.61 -14.47
CA ASP A 183 -15.70 -9.65 -13.33
C ASP A 183 -17.03 -10.30 -13.70
N GLY A 184 -17.60 -9.93 -14.86
CA GLY A 184 -18.86 -10.49 -15.34
C GLY A 184 -18.78 -11.99 -15.59
N GLN A 185 -17.65 -12.46 -16.14
CA GLN A 185 -17.42 -13.87 -16.46
C GLN A 185 -17.19 -14.72 -15.19
N ILE A 186 -16.43 -14.20 -14.22
CA ILE A 186 -16.16 -14.89 -12.96
C ILE A 186 -17.42 -14.96 -12.08
N ALA A 187 -18.21 -13.89 -12.02
CA ALA A 187 -19.46 -13.86 -11.26
C ALA A 187 -20.49 -14.87 -11.80
N ALA A 188 -20.52 -15.10 -13.12
CA ALA A 188 -21.39 -16.07 -13.75
C ALA A 188 -20.95 -17.53 -13.49
N ALA A 189 -19.64 -17.76 -13.33
CA ALA A 189 -19.07 -19.07 -13.10
C ALA A 189 -19.10 -19.52 -11.62
N ASP A 190 -19.10 -18.58 -10.67
CA ASP A 190 -19.09 -18.89 -9.23
C ASP A 190 -19.88 -17.85 -8.41
N PRO A 191 -21.08 -18.19 -7.91
CA PRO A 191 -21.89 -17.32 -7.07
C PRO A 191 -21.21 -16.92 -5.75
N GLY A 192 -20.28 -17.74 -5.22
CA GLY A 192 -19.49 -17.42 -4.02
C GLY A 192 -18.51 -16.27 -4.27
N ARG A 193 -18.00 -16.14 -5.50
CA ARG A 193 -17.16 -15.01 -5.92
C ARG A 193 -17.94 -13.72 -6.17
N ARG A 194 -19.26 -13.79 -6.39
CA ARG A 194 -20.10 -12.60 -6.60
C ARG A 194 -19.98 -11.57 -5.47
N ALA A 195 -19.94 -12.04 -4.22
CA ALA A 195 -19.82 -11.15 -3.06
C ALA A 195 -18.46 -10.48 -2.95
N VAL A 196 -17.39 -11.12 -3.46
CA VAL A 196 -16.04 -10.52 -3.54
C VAL A 196 -16.03 -9.44 -4.63
N LEU A 197 -16.51 -9.78 -5.82
CA LEU A 197 -16.56 -8.85 -6.95
C LEU A 197 -17.41 -7.61 -6.67
N GLU A 198 -18.52 -7.76 -5.95
CA GLU A 198 -19.34 -6.61 -5.55
C GLU A 198 -18.60 -5.70 -4.56
N ARG A 199 -17.80 -6.26 -3.65
CA ARG A 199 -16.94 -5.46 -2.77
C ARG A 199 -15.86 -4.73 -3.55
N ASP A 200 -15.28 -5.38 -4.56
CA ASP A 200 -14.26 -4.77 -5.42
C ASP A 200 -14.83 -3.64 -6.29
N ARG A 201 -16.05 -3.80 -6.80
CA ARG A 201 -16.76 -2.70 -7.49
C ARG A 201 -17.08 -1.54 -6.55
N GLN A 202 -17.57 -1.83 -5.35
CA GLN A 202 -17.85 -0.79 -4.37
C GLN A 202 -16.56 -0.04 -3.96
N ALA A 203 -15.46 -0.77 -3.80
CA ALA A 203 -14.15 -0.21 -3.54
C ALA A 203 -13.76 0.81 -4.60
N ARG A 204 -13.87 0.41 -5.88
CA ARG A 204 -13.57 1.25 -7.02
C ARG A 204 -14.47 2.48 -7.11
N ALA A 205 -15.78 2.29 -6.88
CA ALA A 205 -16.73 3.40 -6.86
C ALA A 205 -16.41 4.40 -5.74
N ASP A 206 -16.03 3.92 -4.55
CA ASP A 206 -15.62 4.76 -3.43
C ASP A 206 -14.36 5.57 -3.76
N THR A 207 -13.37 4.92 -4.37
CA THR A 207 -12.11 5.60 -4.73
C THR A 207 -12.32 6.62 -5.83
N VAL A 208 -13.12 6.32 -6.85
CA VAL A 208 -13.48 7.31 -7.89
C VAL A 208 -14.20 8.50 -7.27
N LEU A 209 -15.22 8.25 -6.43
CA LEU A 209 -15.99 9.31 -5.77
C LEU A 209 -15.09 10.27 -4.97
N LEU A 210 -14.19 9.73 -4.15
CA LEU A 210 -13.32 10.57 -3.32
C LEU A 210 -12.14 11.17 -4.11
N THR A 211 -11.67 10.52 -5.17
CA THR A 211 -10.67 11.11 -6.08
C THR A 211 -11.25 12.32 -6.78
N ASP A 212 -12.48 12.21 -7.30
CA ASP A 212 -13.17 13.32 -7.97
C ASP A 212 -13.42 14.47 -6.98
N LEU A 213 -13.80 14.17 -5.75
CA LEU A 213 -13.89 15.14 -4.66
C LEU A 213 -12.54 15.86 -4.45
N VAL A 214 -11.46 15.12 -4.25
CA VAL A 214 -10.14 15.72 -3.98
C VAL A 214 -9.66 16.54 -5.17
N ARG A 215 -9.92 16.12 -6.41
CA ARG A 215 -9.56 16.89 -7.62
C ARG A 215 -10.41 18.13 -7.83
N ALA A 216 -11.66 18.12 -7.38
CA ALA A 216 -12.55 19.27 -7.46
C ALA A 216 -12.16 20.39 -6.46
N HIS A 217 -11.36 20.05 -5.44
CA HIS A 217 -10.95 20.94 -4.38
C HIS A 217 -9.43 21.15 -4.35
N GLY A 218 -9.00 22.35 -3.97
CA GLY A 218 -7.59 22.67 -3.84
C GLY A 218 -6.93 22.09 -2.59
N PRO A 219 -5.59 21.99 -2.60
CA PRO A 219 -4.77 21.77 -1.40
C PRO A 219 -5.17 22.68 -0.23
N GLY A 220 -5.39 22.11 0.96
CA GLY A 220 -5.74 22.86 2.17
C GLY A 220 -7.21 23.28 2.29
N GLU A 221 -8.05 22.98 1.29
CA GLU A 221 -9.48 23.24 1.38
C GLU A 221 -10.16 22.32 2.39
N ARG A 222 -11.08 22.90 3.16
CA ARG A 222 -11.93 22.21 4.14
C ARG A 222 -13.27 21.90 3.51
N VAL A 223 -13.56 20.62 3.31
CA VAL A 223 -14.70 20.17 2.52
C VAL A 223 -15.66 19.35 3.38
N VAL A 224 -16.90 19.81 3.52
CA VAL A 224 -17.95 19.05 4.20
C VAL A 224 -18.43 17.95 3.28
N LEU A 225 -18.24 16.70 3.69
CA LEU A 225 -18.64 15.52 2.94
C LEU A 225 -20.16 15.39 2.92
N SER A 226 -20.69 14.98 1.78
CA SER A 226 -22.02 14.40 1.69
C SER A 226 -22.08 13.05 2.45
N PRO A 227 -23.28 12.56 2.81
CA PRO A 227 -23.42 11.25 3.45
C PRO A 227 -22.82 10.09 2.64
N ALA A 228 -22.83 10.19 1.31
CA ALA A 228 -22.25 9.16 0.44
C ALA A 228 -20.71 9.20 0.47
N GLU A 229 -20.11 10.39 0.42
CA GLU A 229 -18.66 10.58 0.51
C GLU A 229 -18.12 10.20 1.89
N ASP A 230 -18.81 10.56 2.99
CA ASP A 230 -18.41 10.10 4.34
C ASP A 230 -18.47 8.57 4.46
N ALA A 231 -19.49 7.94 3.90
CA ALA A 231 -19.60 6.49 3.88
C ALA A 231 -18.46 5.85 3.07
N ALA A 232 -18.10 6.42 1.91
CA ALA A 232 -16.96 5.99 1.11
C ALA A 232 -15.64 6.18 1.86
N TYR A 233 -15.41 7.35 2.46
CA TYR A 233 -14.23 7.68 3.25
C TYR A 233 -14.02 6.66 4.37
N ARG A 234 -15.08 6.38 5.13
CA ARG A 234 -15.04 5.41 6.22
C ARG A 234 -14.75 4.00 5.71
N ARG A 235 -15.32 3.58 4.58
CA ARG A 235 -15.04 2.25 4.00
C ARG A 235 -13.59 2.11 3.57
N ILE A 236 -13.06 3.10 2.85
CA ILE A 236 -11.65 3.11 2.40
C ILE A 236 -10.71 3.12 3.59
N THR A 237 -10.91 4.03 4.54
CA THR A 237 -10.04 4.15 5.72
C THR A 237 -10.09 2.88 6.58
N ASN A 238 -11.27 2.31 6.81
CA ASN A 238 -11.37 1.04 7.55
C ASN A 238 -10.71 -0.13 6.81
N ARG A 239 -10.80 -0.17 5.47
CA ARG A 239 -10.13 -1.20 4.66
C ARG A 239 -8.62 -1.07 4.78
N LEU A 240 -8.11 0.15 4.64
CA LEU A 240 -6.70 0.48 4.80
C LEU A 240 -6.18 0.09 6.17
N ILE A 241 -6.81 0.60 7.23
CA ILE A 241 -6.46 0.27 8.60
C ILE A 241 -6.48 -1.25 8.79
N ARG A 242 -7.50 -1.98 8.33
CA ARG A 242 -7.51 -3.45 8.46
C ARG A 242 -6.38 -4.15 7.71
N SER A 243 -5.96 -3.60 6.58
CA SER A 243 -4.85 -4.14 5.79
C SER A 243 -3.48 -3.81 6.39
N THR A 244 -3.39 -2.73 7.16
CA THR A 244 -2.15 -2.21 7.73
C THR A 244 -1.98 -2.45 9.23
N SER A 245 -3.04 -2.63 10.00
CA SER A 245 -2.98 -2.81 11.45
C SER A 245 -2.84 -4.28 11.86
N VAL A 246 -1.92 -4.55 12.79
CA VAL A 246 -1.66 -5.90 13.34
C VAL A 246 -2.60 -6.24 14.50
N SER A 247 -3.36 -5.27 15.02
CA SER A 247 -4.02 -5.41 16.31
C SER A 247 -5.47 -4.93 16.27
N ALA A 248 -6.39 -5.80 16.70
CA ALA A 248 -7.77 -5.44 17.03
C ALA A 248 -7.86 -4.29 18.07
N HIS A 249 -6.75 -3.96 18.73
CA HIS A 249 -6.65 -2.88 19.73
C HIS A 249 -6.49 -1.48 19.10
N ALA A 250 -5.77 -1.33 17.98
CA ALA A 250 -5.58 -0.03 17.31
C ALA A 250 -6.87 0.48 16.64
N ALA A 251 -7.66 -0.45 16.08
CA ALA A 251 -9.01 -0.14 15.56
C ALA A 251 -10.03 0.18 16.67
N ALA A 252 -9.72 -0.12 17.94
CA ALA A 252 -10.54 0.23 19.09
C ALA A 252 -10.18 1.59 19.69
N GLU A 253 -8.92 2.04 19.58
CA GLU A 253 -8.47 3.34 20.10
C GLU A 253 -8.89 4.52 19.21
N THR A 254 -9.08 4.32 17.90
CA THR A 254 -9.72 5.32 17.00
C THR A 254 -11.20 5.57 17.29
N ARG A 255 -11.82 4.84 18.23
CA ARG A 255 -13.19 5.11 18.72
C ARG A 255 -13.24 5.99 19.97
N PHE A 256 -12.11 6.27 20.60
CA PHE A 256 -12.04 7.03 21.85
C PHE A 256 -10.85 7.99 21.83
N THR A 257 -11.03 9.12 21.16
CA THR A 257 -10.28 10.34 21.48
C THR A 257 -11.31 11.45 21.67
N PHE A 258 -11.30 12.03 22.87
CA PHE A 258 -12.25 13.03 23.39
C PHE A 258 -11.99 14.43 22.84
#